data_AF-A0A7W9SPE4-F1
#
_entry.id   AF-A0A7W9SPE4-F1
#
_cell.length_a   1.000
_cell.length_b   1.000
_cell.length_c   1.000
_cell.angle_alpha   90.00
_cell.angle_beta   90.00
_cell.angle_gamma   90.00
#
_symmetry.space_group_name_H-M   'P 1'
#
loop_
_entity.id
_entity.type
_entity.pdbx_description
1 polymer ?
#
loop_
_entity_poly.entity_id
_entity_poly.type
_entity_poly.pdbx_seq_one_letter_code
_entity_poly.pdbx_strand_id
1 'polypeptide(L)'
;MSSHGGFLRSQGQELSDVDAVGMAEPEKAKGLAPKERELLKFVKRLTLEPAKVSDPDVEALRKAGWNDDQIFEAAFDTALFAFFNRMADAFGLGYDPRGWVPPTK
;
A
#
# COMPACT_ATOMS: atom_id res chain seq x y z
N MET A 1 6.36 11.11 -12.23
CA MET A 1 6.38 10.85 -10.79
C MET A 1 6.32 9.35 -10.54
N SER A 2 7.12 8.76 -9.65
CA SER A 2 6.54 7.68 -8.84
C SER A 2 5.86 8.34 -7.66
N SER A 3 4.68 8.86 -7.99
CA SER A 3 3.98 9.88 -7.22
C SER A 3 3.79 9.47 -5.78
N HIS A 4 3.49 8.21 -5.55
CA HIS A 4 3.00 7.75 -4.25
C HIS A 4 4.13 7.51 -3.24
N GLY A 5 5.27 6.95 -3.65
CA GLY A 5 6.44 6.83 -2.76
C GLY A 5 7.06 8.19 -2.41
N GLY A 6 7.19 9.07 -3.41
CA GLY A 6 7.62 10.45 -3.18
C GLY A 6 6.63 11.26 -2.31
N PHE A 7 5.33 11.05 -2.51
CA PHE A 7 4.29 11.66 -1.69
C PHE A 7 4.32 11.16 -0.25
N LEU A 8 4.45 9.86 -0.02
CA LEU A 8 4.58 9.30 1.34
C LEU A 8 5.77 9.91 2.09
N ARG A 9 6.91 10.07 1.40
CA ARG A 9 8.06 10.80 1.95
C ARG A 9 7.75 12.27 2.27
N SER A 10 7.00 12.95 1.41
CA SER A 10 6.58 14.35 1.66
C SER A 10 5.69 14.52 2.89
N GLN A 11 5.06 13.43 3.36
CA GLN A 11 4.30 13.39 4.62
C GLN A 11 5.19 13.17 5.86
N GLY A 12 6.53 13.14 5.70
CA GLY A 12 7.49 13.01 6.80
C GLY A 12 7.94 11.58 7.09
N GLN A 13 7.61 10.61 6.24
CA GLN A 13 8.11 9.23 6.39
C GLN A 13 9.58 9.12 6.00
N GLU A 14 10.32 8.33 6.77
CA GLU A 14 11.72 8.02 6.50
C GLU A 14 11.86 7.15 5.24
N LEU A 15 12.96 7.31 4.51
CA LEU A 15 13.21 6.54 3.28
C LEU A 15 13.14 5.03 3.51
N SER A 16 13.65 4.54 4.65
CA SER A 16 13.59 3.11 5.00
C SER A 16 12.16 2.59 5.15
N ASP A 17 11.24 3.43 5.60
CA ASP A 17 9.83 3.06 5.75
C ASP A 17 9.12 3.09 4.40
N VAL A 18 9.42 4.09 3.56
CA VAL A 18 8.96 4.13 2.17
C VAL A 18 9.43 2.90 1.39
N ASP A 19 10.68 2.50 1.56
CA ASP A 19 11.25 1.29 0.94
C ASP A 19 10.52 0.03 1.43
N ALA A 20 10.33 -0.10 2.74
CA ALA A 20 9.62 -1.24 3.32
C ALA A 20 8.18 -1.35 2.78
N VAL A 21 7.45 -0.25 2.68
CA VAL A 21 6.10 -0.23 2.10
C VAL A 21 6.14 -0.55 0.60
N GLY A 22 7.03 0.09 -0.16
CA GLY A 22 7.16 -0.11 -1.60
C GLY A 22 7.58 -1.52 -1.99
N MET A 23 8.32 -2.22 -1.13
CA MET A 23 8.72 -3.61 -1.31
C MET A 23 7.71 -4.63 -0.74
N ALA A 24 6.54 -4.16 -0.28
CA ALA A 24 5.50 -4.97 0.34
C ALA A 24 5.96 -5.74 1.60
N GLU A 25 6.84 -5.11 2.40
CA GLU A 25 7.41 -5.58 3.67
C GLU A 25 7.10 -4.59 4.81
N PRO A 26 5.83 -4.20 5.03
CA PRO A 26 5.45 -3.17 6.00
C PRO A 26 5.84 -3.48 7.45
N GLU A 27 6.13 -4.73 7.78
CA GLU A 27 6.68 -5.14 9.08
C GLU A 27 8.08 -4.56 9.35
N LYS A 28 8.86 -4.26 8.32
CA LYS A 28 10.19 -3.65 8.41
C LYS A 28 10.14 -2.13 8.60
N ALA A 29 8.99 -1.50 8.32
CA ALA A 29 8.81 -0.07 8.51
C ALA A 29 8.68 0.26 10.01
N LYS A 30 9.63 1.03 10.55
CA LYS A 30 9.70 1.35 11.98
C LYS A 30 8.78 2.50 12.34
N GLY A 31 8.60 3.47 11.45
CA GLY A 31 7.75 4.64 11.64
C GLY A 31 6.25 4.38 11.50
N LEU A 32 5.84 3.19 11.05
CA LEU A 32 4.43 2.83 10.96
C LEU A 32 3.87 2.34 12.30
N ALA A 33 2.72 2.89 12.67
CA ALA A 33 1.93 2.42 13.81
C ALA A 33 1.45 0.98 13.58
N PRO A 34 1.24 0.18 14.65
CA PRO A 34 0.76 -1.20 14.51
C PRO A 34 -0.51 -1.33 13.67
N LYS A 35 -1.45 -0.38 13.82
CA LYS A 35 -2.71 -0.36 13.05
C LYS A 35 -2.49 -0.16 11.54
N GLU A 36 -1.49 0.64 11.16
CA GLU A 36 -1.16 0.92 9.75
C GLU A 36 -0.52 -0.30 9.11
N ARG A 37 0.32 -1.03 9.85
CA ARG A 37 0.87 -2.30 9.38
C ARG A 37 -0.22 -3.33 9.14
N GLU A 38 -1.24 -3.38 10.00
CA GLU A 38 -2.39 -4.28 9.80
C GLU A 38 -3.19 -3.89 8.55
N LEU A 39 -3.40 -2.59 8.32
CA LEU A 39 -4.00 -2.09 7.07
C LEU A 39 -3.20 -2.54 5.85
N LEU A 40 -1.88 -2.41 5.87
CA LEU A 40 -1.02 -2.78 4.74
C LEU A 40 -0.97 -4.31 4.50
N LYS A 41 -1.16 -5.14 5.52
CA LYS A 41 -1.34 -6.59 5.34
C LYS A 41 -2.63 -6.89 4.57
N PHE A 42 -3.73 -6.22 4.93
CA PHE A 42 -5.00 -6.34 4.21
C PHE A 42 -4.87 -5.87 2.75
N VAL A 43 -4.27 -4.70 2.53
CA VAL A 43 -4.01 -4.15 1.18
C VAL A 43 -3.18 -5.12 0.33
N LYS A 44 -2.13 -5.71 0.89
CA LYS A 44 -1.31 -6.73 0.22
C LYS A 44 -2.13 -7.96 -0.17
N ARG A 45 -2.96 -8.47 0.74
CA ARG A 45 -3.84 -9.63 0.47
C ARG A 45 -4.86 -9.31 -0.62
N LEU A 46 -5.52 -8.15 -0.54
CA LEU A 46 -6.49 -7.71 -1.55
C LEU A 46 -5.84 -7.49 -2.93
N THR A 47 -4.58 -7.06 -2.97
CA THR A 47 -3.84 -6.88 -4.21
C THR A 47 -3.43 -8.20 -4.86
N LEU A 48 -2.90 -9.16 -4.08
CA LEU A 48 -2.31 -10.40 -4.59
C LEU A 48 -3.31 -11.55 -4.69
N GLU A 49 -4.25 -11.63 -3.75
CA GLU A 49 -5.19 -12.75 -3.58
C GLU A 49 -6.61 -12.25 -3.24
N PRO A 50 -7.21 -11.36 -4.07
CA PRO A 50 -8.49 -10.71 -3.75
C PRO A 50 -9.62 -11.72 -3.47
N ALA A 51 -9.64 -12.85 -4.19
CA ALA A 51 -10.64 -13.91 -4.00
C ALA A 51 -10.52 -14.65 -2.65
N LYS A 52 -9.43 -14.45 -1.91
CA LYS A 52 -9.20 -15.04 -0.59
C LYS A 52 -9.44 -14.05 0.55
N VAL A 53 -9.81 -12.80 0.27
CA VAL A 53 -10.22 -11.85 1.32
C VAL A 53 -11.52 -12.35 1.94
N SER A 54 -11.60 -12.27 3.27
CA SER A 54 -12.68 -12.86 4.06
C SER A 54 -13.02 -12.03 5.29
N ASP A 55 -14.14 -12.31 5.94
CA ASP A 55 -14.57 -11.59 7.15
C ASP A 55 -13.48 -11.51 8.25
N PRO A 56 -12.68 -12.56 8.53
CA PRO A 56 -11.56 -12.47 9.47
C PRO A 56 -10.53 -11.38 9.15
N ASP A 57 -10.29 -11.08 7.87
CA ASP A 57 -9.35 -10.03 7.47
C ASP A 57 -9.91 -8.64 7.84
N VAL A 58 -11.21 -8.43 7.64
CA VAL A 58 -11.91 -7.19 8.02
C VAL A 58 -12.01 -7.05 9.55
N GLU A 59 -12.31 -8.14 10.25
CA GLU A 59 -12.34 -8.17 11.72
C GLU A 59 -10.98 -7.86 12.35
N ALA A 60 -9.87 -8.28 11.73
CA ALA A 60 -8.54 -7.90 12.19
C ALA A 60 -8.30 -6.39 12.14
N LEU A 61 -8.78 -5.71 11.08
CA LEU A 61 -8.71 -4.26 10.96
C LEU A 61 -9.55 -3.55 12.02
N ARG A 62 -10.77 -4.02 12.25
CA ARG A 62 -11.65 -3.49 13.32
C ARG A 62 -10.98 -3.61 14.69
N LYS A 63 -10.39 -4.76 15.00
CA LYS A 63 -9.62 -4.98 16.24
C LYS A 63 -8.39 -4.08 16.36
N ALA A 64 -7.77 -3.72 15.23
CA ALA A 64 -6.67 -2.77 15.18
C ALA A 64 -7.11 -1.30 15.33
N GLY A 65 -8.43 -1.03 15.38
CA GLY A 65 -9.02 0.28 15.63
C GLY A 65 -9.42 1.04 14.37
N TRP A 66 -9.53 0.37 13.21
CA TRP A 66 -10.13 0.95 12.01
C TRP A 66 -11.66 0.84 12.05
N ASN A 67 -12.35 1.87 11.59
CA ASN A 67 -13.80 1.81 11.40
C ASN A 67 -14.16 1.36 9.97
N ASP A 68 -15.44 1.04 9.76
CA ASP A 68 -15.90 0.49 8.48
C ASP A 68 -15.75 1.45 7.30
N ASP A 69 -15.91 2.76 7.52
CA ASP A 69 -15.72 3.78 6.48
C ASP A 69 -14.25 3.82 6.02
N GLN A 70 -13.30 3.78 6.96
CA GLN A 70 -11.86 3.73 6.67
C GLN A 70 -11.45 2.43 5.98
N ILE A 71 -12.05 1.30 6.35
CA ILE A 71 -11.80 0.01 5.70
C ILE A 71 -12.32 0.03 4.26
N PHE A 72 -13.51 0.61 4.04
CA PHE A 72 -14.06 0.82 2.71
C PHE A 72 -13.15 1.70 1.85
N GLU A 73 -12.70 2.84 2.37
CA GLU A 73 -11.77 3.74 1.67
C GLU A 73 -10.47 3.01 1.28
N ALA A 74 -9.89 2.23 2.19
CA ALA A 74 -8.68 1.46 1.89
C ALA A 74 -8.91 0.39 0.80
N ALA A 75 -10.05 -0.30 0.82
CA ALA A 75 -10.40 -1.27 -0.21
C ALA A 75 -10.65 -0.60 -1.56
N PHE A 76 -11.34 0.56 -1.56
CA PHE A 76 -11.60 1.38 -2.73
C PHE A 76 -10.31 1.85 -3.38
N ASP A 77 -9.41 2.47 -2.60
CA ASP A 77 -8.11 2.94 -3.10
C ASP A 77 -7.26 1.78 -3.63
N THR A 78 -7.23 0.65 -2.93
CA THR A 78 -6.52 -0.54 -3.38
C THR A 78 -7.02 -1.01 -4.75
N ALA A 79 -8.34 -1.07 -4.94
CA ALA A 79 -8.94 -1.47 -6.21
C ALA A 79 -8.65 -0.45 -7.32
N LEU A 80 -8.70 0.85 -7.00
CA LEU A 80 -8.42 1.93 -7.93
C LEU A 80 -6.95 1.91 -8.40
N PHE A 81 -6.00 1.70 -7.50
CA PHE A 81 -4.59 1.53 -7.86
C PHE A 81 -4.34 0.26 -8.68
N ALA A 82 -5.04 -0.84 -8.38
CA ALA A 82 -4.97 -2.03 -9.21
C ALA A 82 -5.48 -1.77 -10.64
N PHE A 83 -6.49 -0.90 -10.83
CA PHE A 83 -6.90 -0.45 -12.15
C PHE A 83 -5.83 0.42 -12.82
N PHE A 84 -5.33 1.46 -12.13
CA PHE A 84 -4.34 2.38 -12.70
C PHE A 84 -3.03 1.68 -13.08
N ASN A 85 -2.55 0.76 -12.25
CA ASN A 85 -1.33 -0.01 -12.55
C ASN A 85 -1.51 -0.85 -13.82
N ARG A 86 -2.65 -1.53 -13.98
CA ARG A 86 -2.95 -2.29 -15.20
C ARG A 86 -3.03 -1.40 -16.44
N MET A 87 -3.59 -0.20 -16.31
CA MET A 87 -3.63 0.76 -17.41
C MET A 87 -2.22 1.27 -17.74
N ALA A 88 -1.41 1.61 -16.75
CA ALA A 88 -0.03 2.02 -16.96
C ALA A 88 0.78 0.94 -17.68
N ASP A 89 0.66 -0.31 -17.25
CA ASP A 89 1.33 -1.45 -17.87
C ASP A 89 0.84 -1.68 -19.31
N ALA A 90 -0.48 -1.63 -19.54
CA ALA A 90 -1.07 -1.87 -20.86
C ALA A 90 -0.64 -0.85 -21.92
N PHE A 91 -0.42 0.41 -21.52
CA PHE A 91 -0.02 1.50 -22.42
C PHE A 91 1.47 1.84 -22.35
N GLY A 92 2.27 1.07 -21.62
CA GLY A 92 3.72 1.30 -21.49
C GLY A 92 4.06 2.63 -20.82
N LEU A 93 3.22 3.11 -19.90
CA LEU A 93 3.48 4.32 -19.13
C LEU A 93 4.63 4.05 -18.16
N GLY A 94 5.83 4.40 -18.59
CA GLY A 94 7.06 4.17 -17.83
C GLY A 94 7.16 5.01 -16.56
N TYR A 95 8.05 4.55 -15.69
CA TYR A 95 8.39 5.21 -14.45
C TYR A 95 9.16 6.51 -14.71
N ASP A 96 8.80 7.60 -14.05
CA ASP A 96 9.60 8.83 -14.11
C ASP A 96 10.90 8.61 -13.31
N PRO A 97 12.08 8.76 -13.93
CA PRO A 97 13.35 8.55 -13.25
C PRO A 97 13.62 9.53 -12.10
N ARG A 98 12.80 10.58 -11.94
CA ARG A 98 12.85 11.52 -10.81
C ARG A 98 11.99 11.10 -9.61
N GLY A 99 11.30 9.97 -9.67
CA GLY A 99 10.50 9.41 -8.57
C GLY A 99 11.32 8.64 -7.52
N TRP A 100 10.68 8.19 -6.43
CA TRP A 100 11.18 7.08 -5.60
C TRP A 100 11.38 5.83 -6.46
N VAL A 101 12.56 5.23 -6.49
CA VAL A 101 12.85 4.00 -7.24
C VAL A 101 13.07 2.86 -6.22
N PRO A 102 12.51 1.66 -6.44
CA PRO A 102 12.79 0.51 -5.57
C PRO A 102 14.30 0.26 -5.45
N PRO A 103 14.83 -0.01 -4.23
CA PRO A 103 16.23 -0.37 -4.08
C PRO A 103 16.57 -1.63 -4.86
N THR A 104 17.69 -1.61 -5.59
CA THR A 104 18.22 -2.80 -6.27
C THR A 104 18.65 -3.82 -5.22
N LYS A 105 18.30 -5.09 -5.45
CA LYS A 105 18.76 -6.21 -4.61
C LYS A 105 20.27 -6.34 -4.59
#